data_AF-A0A926XWT5-F1
#
_entry.id   AF-A0A926XWT5-F1
#
_cell.length_a   1.000
_cell.length_b   1.000
_cell.length_c   1.000
_cell.angle_alpha   90.00
_cell.angle_beta   90.00
_cell.angle_gamma   90.00
#
_symmetry.space_group_name_H-M   'P 1'
#
loop_
_entity.id
_entity.type
_entity.pdbx_description
1 polymer ?
#
loop_
_entity_poly.entity_id
_entity_poly.type
_entity_poly.pdbx_seq_one_letter_code
_entity_poly.pdbx_strand_id
1 'polypeptide(L)'
;MIETFGIGIVLRLGKFCASHADQTLGYIIEYKYISGRWTMPLRDLDVEAALPDRIKRAKQSSKSDGCKTFKAMWDRQNNDTHKEQSAFITDKGIFWLPDNENDINHAYSGPTTDYGGEPGKQWFVLNGVVYYILANIHTHPTGPQWEDSPSNADLNFAKNWKIPGYVISDGGIYKVNANGQNLGIIDYNYGNIFNCDLDQNIVEELR
;
A
#
# COMPACT_ATOMS: atom_id res chain seq x y z
N MET A 1 -20.80 5.12 26.08
CA MET A 1 -20.96 6.24 27.03
C MET A 1 -22.11 7.10 26.52
N ILE A 2 -23.16 7.30 27.32
CA ILE A 2 -24.29 8.18 26.96
C ILE A 2 -24.08 9.48 27.74
N GLU A 3 -23.83 10.57 27.02
CA GLU A 3 -23.77 11.90 27.61
C GLU A 3 -24.94 12.73 27.09
N THR A 4 -25.68 13.35 28.00
CA THR A 4 -26.81 14.23 27.67
C THR A 4 -26.39 15.68 27.85
N PHE A 5 -26.22 16.40 26.74
CA PHE A 5 -26.19 17.87 26.72
C PHE A 5 -27.48 18.38 26.06
N GLY A 6 -27.95 19.55 26.49
CA GLY A 6 -29.28 20.09 26.18
C GLY A 6 -29.73 19.97 24.72
N ILE A 7 -30.99 19.56 24.55
CA ILE A 7 -31.79 19.54 23.31
C ILE A 7 -31.28 18.62 22.18
N GLY A 8 -30.65 17.50 22.54
CA GLY A 8 -30.47 16.37 21.62
C GLY A 8 -29.84 15.17 22.32
N ILE A 9 -30.45 14.00 22.20
CA ILE A 9 -29.78 12.75 22.59
C ILE A 9 -28.79 12.42 21.47
N VAL A 10 -27.51 12.31 21.81
CA VAL A 10 -26.46 11.88 20.89
C VAL A 10 -26.05 10.46 21.27
N LEU A 11 -26.20 9.52 20.34
CA LEU A 11 -25.69 8.17 20.46
C LEU A 11 -24.42 8.05 19.63
N ARG A 12 -23.29 7.90 20.30
CA ARG A 12 -22.02 7.58 19.65
C ARG A 12 -21.83 6.08 19.68
N LEU A 13 -21.95 5.44 18.53
CA LEU A 13 -21.56 4.05 18.33
C LEU A 13 -20.16 4.06 17.73
N GLY A 14 -19.18 3.66 18.53
CA GLY A 14 -17.81 3.49 18.07
C GLY A 14 -17.35 2.08 18.36
N LYS A 15 -16.58 1.51 17.43
CA LYS A 15 -15.67 0.41 17.77
C LYS A 15 -14.36 1.05 18.23
N PHE A 16 -14.23 1.24 19.53
CA PHE A 16 -12.93 1.57 20.15
C PHE A 16 -12.21 0.25 20.40
N CYS A 17 -11.19 -0.08 19.61
CA CYS A 17 -10.21 -1.09 20.02
C CYS A 17 -9.35 -0.48 21.13
N ALA A 18 -9.81 -0.59 22.37
CA ALA A 18 -9.05 -0.25 23.57
C ALA A 18 -8.10 -1.41 23.92
N SER A 19 -7.09 -1.65 23.10
CA SER A 19 -5.91 -2.42 23.49
C SER A 19 -4.73 -1.95 22.65
N HIS A 20 -3.63 -1.64 23.33
CA HIS A 20 -2.39 -1.01 22.82
C HIS A 20 -1.61 -1.88 21.80
N ALA A 21 -2.27 -2.56 20.86
CA ALA A 21 -1.63 -3.42 19.88
C ALA A 21 -2.29 -3.42 18.49
N ASP A 22 -3.53 -2.92 18.35
CA ASP A 22 -4.22 -2.87 17.05
C ASP A 22 -4.74 -1.46 16.77
N GLN A 23 -3.98 -0.69 15.98
CA GLN A 23 -4.42 0.61 15.44
C GLN A 23 -5.44 0.43 14.30
N THR A 24 -6.40 -0.49 14.45
CA THR A 24 -7.51 -0.56 13.50
C THR A 24 -8.39 0.67 13.67
N LEU A 25 -8.29 1.55 12.67
CA LEU A 25 -9.16 2.69 12.37
C LEU A 25 -10.53 2.58 13.05
N GLY A 26 -10.68 3.24 14.19
CA GLY A 26 -11.97 3.37 14.85
C GLY A 26 -12.83 4.34 14.06
N TYR A 27 -13.98 3.89 13.56
CA TYR A 27 -15.00 4.80 13.06
C TYR A 27 -15.97 5.13 14.21
N ILE A 28 -16.35 6.40 14.32
CA ILE A 28 -17.42 6.85 15.23
C ILE A 28 -18.62 7.17 14.35
N ILE A 29 -19.67 6.36 14.42
CA ILE A 29 -20.96 6.76 13.87
C ILE A 29 -21.68 7.56 14.96
N GLU A 30 -21.83 8.85 14.72
CA GLU A 30 -22.64 9.71 15.56
C GLU A 30 -24.08 9.70 15.02
N TYR A 31 -25.02 9.25 15.84
CA TYR A 31 -26.45 9.41 15.60
C TYR A 31 -26.99 10.51 16.50
N LYS A 32 -27.77 11.43 15.93
CA LYS A 32 -28.49 12.47 16.65
C LYS A 32 -29.98 12.20 16.61
N TYR A 33 -30.63 12.18 17.78
CA TYR A 33 -32.08 12.05 17.86
C TYR A 33 -32.73 13.41 17.60
N ILE A 34 -33.41 13.55 16.45
CA ILE A 34 -34.08 14.78 16.02
C ILE A 34 -35.53 14.44 15.72
N SER A 35 -36.47 15.15 16.35
CA SER A 35 -37.92 15.07 16.07
C SER A 35 -38.48 13.63 16.05
N GLY A 36 -38.08 12.81 17.04
CA GLY A 36 -38.59 11.45 17.18
C GLY A 36 -37.82 10.38 16.40
N ARG A 37 -36.73 10.74 15.69
CA ARG A 37 -35.99 9.82 14.81
C ARG A 37 -34.48 9.94 15.03
N TRP A 38 -33.76 8.81 14.95
CA TRP A 38 -32.30 8.83 14.87
C TRP A 38 -31.88 9.25 13.46
N THR A 39 -31.13 10.35 13.38
CA THR A 39 -30.54 10.86 12.15
C THR A 39 -29.04 10.71 12.26
N MET A 40 -28.38 10.20 11.22
CA MET A 40 -26.93 10.22 11.14
C MET A 40 -26.53 11.54 10.50
N PRO A 41 -26.12 12.58 11.26
CA PRO A 41 -25.52 13.76 10.65
C PRO A 41 -24.33 13.29 9.81
N LEU A 42 -24.26 13.74 8.55
CA LEU A 42 -23.06 13.66 7.75
C LEU A 42 -22.01 14.55 8.43
N ARG A 43 -21.33 14.00 9.43
CA ARG A 43 -20.14 14.60 10.01
C ARG A 43 -18.98 14.03 9.22
N ASP A 44 -18.12 14.90 8.71
CA ASP A 44 -16.85 14.50 8.10
C ASP A 44 -16.07 13.70 9.14
N LEU A 45 -16.16 12.37 9.05
CA LEU A 45 -15.21 11.49 9.69
C LEU A 45 -13.90 11.83 9.01
N ASP A 46 -13.03 12.53 9.71
CA ASP A 46 -11.70 12.90 9.24
C ASP A 46 -10.82 11.64 9.18
N VAL A 47 -11.17 10.75 8.26
CA VAL A 47 -10.48 9.50 7.95
C VAL A 47 -9.08 9.77 7.39
N GLU A 48 -8.79 11.02 7.01
CA GLU A 48 -7.48 11.47 6.54
C GLU A 48 -6.49 11.69 7.69
N ALA A 49 -6.97 11.99 8.90
CA ALA A 49 -6.12 12.11 10.08
C ALA A 49 -5.37 10.81 10.41
N ALA A 50 -5.92 9.66 10.00
CA ALA A 50 -5.32 8.34 10.20
C ALA A 50 -4.61 7.78 8.94
N LEU A 51 -4.55 8.54 7.85
CA LEU A 51 -3.84 8.11 6.65
C LEU A 51 -2.33 8.13 6.90
N PRO A 52 -1.59 7.05 6.59
CA PRO A 52 -0.14 7.02 6.75
C PRO A 52 0.52 8.14 5.96
N ASP A 53 1.45 8.84 6.62
CA ASP A 53 2.19 9.97 6.05
C ASP A 53 2.88 9.64 4.72
N ARG A 54 3.28 8.39 4.54
CA ARG A 54 3.84 7.88 3.28
C ARG A 54 2.84 7.85 2.13
N ILE A 55 1.57 7.57 2.39
CA ILE A 55 0.52 7.62 1.37
C ILE A 55 0.23 9.07 0.99
N LYS A 56 0.21 9.99 1.96
CA LYS A 56 0.06 11.44 1.70
C LYS A 56 1.14 11.99 0.77
N ARG A 57 2.37 11.46 0.89
CA ARG A 57 3.53 11.88 0.10
C ARG A 57 3.81 11.02 -1.14
N ALA A 58 3.01 9.97 -1.37
CA ALA A 58 3.23 9.05 -2.48
C ALA A 58 2.99 9.77 -3.82
N LYS A 59 3.85 9.49 -4.80
CA LYS A 59 3.61 9.91 -6.19
C LYS A 59 2.54 8.99 -6.78
N GLN A 60 1.43 9.57 -7.20
CA GLN A 60 0.30 8.83 -7.76
C GLN A 60 0.40 8.78 -9.28
N SER A 61 0.14 7.59 -9.84
CA SER A 61 0.00 7.41 -11.28
C SER A 61 -1.17 6.48 -11.60
N SER A 62 -1.66 6.58 -12.84
CA SER A 62 -2.68 5.68 -13.35
C SER A 62 -2.12 4.25 -13.47
N LYS A 63 -2.99 3.24 -13.39
CA LYS A 63 -2.62 1.85 -13.73
C LYS A 63 -1.99 1.76 -15.13
N SER A 64 -2.51 2.51 -16.11
CA SER A 64 -1.98 2.54 -17.49
C SER A 64 -0.58 3.16 -17.61
N ASP A 65 -0.13 3.93 -16.63
CA ASP A 65 1.24 4.46 -16.58
C ASP A 65 2.20 3.56 -15.78
N GLY A 66 1.83 2.30 -15.51
CA GLY A 66 2.62 1.35 -14.73
C GLY A 66 4.06 1.23 -15.22
N CYS A 67 4.26 0.94 -16.52
CA CYS A 67 5.60 0.86 -17.12
C CYS A 67 6.45 2.11 -16.82
N LYS A 68 5.90 3.30 -17.11
CA LYS A 68 6.62 4.56 -16.89
C LYS A 68 6.99 4.75 -15.42
N THR A 69 6.09 4.35 -14.52
CA THR A 69 6.29 4.46 -13.07
C THR A 69 7.38 3.52 -12.59
N PHE A 70 7.31 2.24 -12.96
CA PHE A 70 8.28 1.23 -12.56
C PHE A 70 9.65 1.49 -13.17
N LYS A 71 9.70 1.95 -14.43
CA LYS A 71 10.96 2.40 -15.05
C LYS A 71 11.55 3.58 -14.28
N ALA A 72 10.74 4.57 -13.90
CA ALA A 72 11.23 5.72 -13.13
C ALA A 72 11.73 5.31 -11.73
N MET A 73 11.11 4.30 -11.10
CA MET A 73 11.60 3.71 -9.86
C MET A 73 12.99 3.10 -10.06
N TRP A 74 13.14 2.25 -11.09
CA TRP A 74 14.42 1.63 -11.44
C TRP A 74 15.51 2.66 -11.76
N ASP A 75 15.20 3.64 -12.61
CA ASP A 75 16.13 4.70 -12.97
C ASP A 75 16.55 5.52 -11.74
N ARG A 76 15.63 5.80 -10.79
CA ARG A 76 15.95 6.54 -9.56
C ARG A 76 16.90 5.77 -8.67
N GLN A 77 16.65 4.48 -8.49
CA GLN A 77 17.51 3.61 -7.70
C GLN A 77 18.96 3.66 -8.21
N ASN A 78 19.15 3.52 -9.52
CA ASN A 78 20.48 3.41 -10.12
C ASN A 78 21.23 4.75 -10.25
N ASN A 79 20.53 5.88 -10.25
CA ASN A 79 21.14 7.18 -10.53
C ASN A 79 21.25 8.13 -9.32
N ASP A 80 20.45 7.95 -8.27
CA ASP A 80 20.29 8.98 -7.22
C ASP A 80 20.68 8.46 -5.83
N THR A 81 20.14 7.30 -5.42
CA THR A 81 20.13 6.95 -3.99
C THR A 81 20.77 5.62 -3.64
N HIS A 82 20.94 4.69 -4.60
CA HIS A 82 21.20 3.27 -4.32
C HIS A 82 20.22 2.69 -3.28
N LYS A 83 19.01 3.24 -3.19
CA LYS A 83 17.95 2.77 -2.30
C LYS A 83 16.92 2.01 -3.09
N GLU A 84 16.44 0.92 -2.52
CA GLU A 84 15.25 0.24 -3.02
C GLU A 84 14.09 1.26 -3.12
N GLN A 85 13.33 1.21 -4.21
CA GLN A 85 12.12 1.99 -4.40
C GLN A 85 10.93 1.07 -4.19
N SER A 86 9.82 1.57 -3.63
CA SER A 86 8.63 0.76 -3.41
C SER A 86 7.36 1.45 -3.85
N ALA A 87 6.40 0.68 -4.34
CA ALA A 87 5.07 1.15 -4.67
C ALA A 87 3.99 0.15 -4.26
N PHE A 88 2.80 0.67 -3.99
CA PHE A 88 1.59 -0.14 -3.98
C PHE A 88 0.90 -0.07 -5.32
N ILE A 89 0.48 -1.22 -5.81
CA ILE A 89 -0.49 -1.33 -6.90
C ILE A 89 -1.86 -1.49 -6.23
N THR A 90 -2.74 -0.52 -6.46
CA THR A 90 -4.08 -0.50 -5.88
C THR A 90 -5.14 -0.81 -6.94
N ASP A 91 -6.41 -0.94 -6.54
CA ASP A 91 -7.52 -1.07 -7.49
C ASP A 91 -7.71 0.16 -8.39
N LYS A 92 -7.22 1.34 -7.98
CA LYS A 92 -7.44 2.63 -8.70
C LYS A 92 -6.18 3.27 -9.28
N GLY A 93 -4.99 2.75 -8.98
CA GLY A 93 -3.75 3.37 -9.45
C GLY A 93 -2.52 2.82 -8.75
N ILE A 94 -1.39 3.48 -8.97
CA ILE A 94 -0.10 3.12 -8.38
C ILE A 94 0.32 4.26 -7.45
N PHE A 95 0.81 3.87 -6.28
CA PHE A 95 1.30 4.78 -5.24
C PHE A 95 2.77 4.49 -5.02
N TRP A 96 3.65 5.25 -5.70
CA TRP A 96 5.10 5.18 -5.48
C TRP A 96 5.43 5.90 -4.17
N LEU A 97 5.89 5.11 -3.20
CA LEU A 97 6.08 5.54 -1.82
C LEU A 97 7.40 6.32 -1.66
N PRO A 98 7.49 7.23 -0.67
CA PRO A 98 8.73 7.91 -0.32
C PRO A 98 9.85 6.93 0.07
N ASP A 99 11.08 7.27 -0.29
CA ASP A 99 12.30 6.46 -0.07
C ASP A 99 13.18 6.99 1.08
N ASN A 100 12.65 7.89 1.91
CA ASN A 100 13.41 8.47 3.03
C ASN A 100 13.79 7.42 4.09
N GLU A 101 13.02 6.34 4.21
CA GLU A 101 13.25 5.22 5.12
C GLU A 101 13.90 4.01 4.44
N ASN A 102 14.08 4.07 3.11
CA ASN A 102 14.66 2.97 2.37
C ASN A 102 16.18 3.04 2.43
N ASP A 103 16.81 1.87 2.32
CA ASP A 103 18.25 1.71 2.15
C ASP A 103 18.55 0.77 0.97
N ILE A 104 19.82 0.39 0.79
CA ILE A 104 20.26 -0.48 -0.31
C ILE A 104 19.74 -1.92 -0.21
N ASN A 105 19.22 -2.30 0.95
CA ASN A 105 18.82 -3.66 1.29
C ASN A 105 17.34 -3.78 1.69
N HIS A 106 16.65 -2.64 1.85
CA HIS A 106 15.29 -2.61 2.38
C HIS A 106 14.46 -1.47 1.79
N ALA A 107 13.42 -1.86 1.07
CA ALA A 107 12.25 -1.06 0.81
C ALA A 107 11.30 -1.06 2.02
N TYR A 108 10.96 0.12 2.50
CA TYR A 108 9.96 0.27 3.56
C TYR A 108 8.60 0.64 2.99
N SER A 109 7.58 -0.12 3.39
CA SER A 109 6.18 0.05 3.00
C SER A 109 5.28 0.44 4.19
N GLY A 110 5.84 0.61 5.39
CA GLY A 110 5.07 0.73 6.64
C GLY A 110 4.69 -0.65 7.23
N PRO A 111 4.28 -0.74 8.51
CA PRO A 111 3.65 -1.94 9.06
C PRO A 111 2.24 -2.15 8.48
N THR A 112 1.72 -3.37 8.52
CA THR A 112 0.33 -3.66 8.08
C THR A 112 -0.72 -2.88 8.88
N THR A 113 -0.42 -2.51 10.12
CA THR A 113 -1.31 -1.76 11.02
C THR A 113 -1.58 -0.32 10.58
N ASP A 114 -0.75 0.21 9.67
CA ASP A 114 -0.96 1.53 9.07
C ASP A 114 -2.14 1.52 8.07
N TYR A 115 -2.61 0.35 7.68
CA TYR A 115 -3.63 0.16 6.66
C TYR A 115 -4.87 -0.49 7.26
N GLY A 116 -6.03 -0.05 6.80
CA GLY A 116 -7.30 -0.67 7.20
C GLY A 116 -7.44 -2.07 6.61
N GLY A 117 -8.24 -2.92 7.25
CA GLY A 117 -8.55 -4.26 6.77
C GLY A 117 -7.68 -5.37 7.38
N GLU A 118 -7.93 -6.58 6.91
CA GLU A 118 -7.20 -7.78 7.29
C GLU A 118 -6.08 -8.06 6.28
N PRO A 119 -5.06 -8.87 6.62
CA PRO A 119 -4.10 -9.35 5.61
C PRO A 119 -4.78 -9.90 4.35
N GLY A 120 -4.39 -9.37 3.19
CA GLY A 120 -4.89 -9.72 1.85
C GLY A 120 -6.09 -8.89 1.41
N LYS A 121 -6.54 -7.97 2.26
CA LYS A 121 -7.64 -7.03 2.01
C LYS A 121 -7.31 -5.64 2.54
N GLN A 122 -6.02 -5.28 2.58
CA GLN A 122 -5.59 -4.00 3.08
C GLN A 122 -6.09 -2.87 2.19
N TRP A 123 -6.42 -1.74 2.82
CA TRP A 123 -6.88 -0.54 2.15
C TRP A 123 -6.46 0.72 2.91
N PHE A 124 -6.53 1.85 2.23
CA PHE A 124 -6.40 3.17 2.84
C PHE A 124 -7.43 4.14 2.25
N VAL A 125 -7.73 5.24 2.94
CA VAL A 125 -8.62 6.30 2.43
C VAL A 125 -7.81 7.56 2.17
N LEU A 126 -7.92 8.09 0.95
CA LEU A 126 -7.31 9.35 0.56
C LEU A 126 -8.36 10.19 -0.18
N ASN A 127 -8.58 11.44 0.25
CA ASN A 127 -9.58 12.34 -0.33
C ASN A 127 -10.99 11.73 -0.34
N GLY A 128 -11.35 11.01 0.73
CA GLY A 128 -12.64 10.30 0.86
C GLY A 128 -12.78 9.06 -0.04
N VAL A 129 -11.76 8.67 -0.78
CA VAL A 129 -11.77 7.49 -1.66
C VAL A 129 -11.02 6.34 -1.02
N VAL A 130 -11.65 5.16 -0.95
CA VAL A 130 -11.01 3.92 -0.48
C VAL A 130 -10.17 3.33 -1.61
N TYR A 131 -8.93 2.94 -1.34
CA TYR A 131 -8.02 2.26 -2.25
C TYR A 131 -7.67 0.89 -1.68
N TYR A 132 -7.92 -0.19 -2.41
CA TYR A 132 -7.54 -1.54 -2.01
C TYR A 132 -6.14 -1.85 -2.53
N ILE A 133 -5.25 -2.31 -1.66
CA ILE A 133 -3.89 -2.71 -2.02
C ILE A 133 -3.94 -4.12 -2.61
N LEU A 134 -3.54 -4.24 -3.87
CA LEU A 134 -3.59 -5.50 -4.63
C LEU A 134 -2.23 -6.18 -4.69
N ALA A 135 -1.16 -5.39 -4.73
CA ALA A 135 0.20 -5.90 -4.72
C ALA A 135 1.19 -4.85 -4.19
N ASN A 136 2.38 -5.32 -3.83
CA ASN A 136 3.55 -4.49 -3.65
C ASN A 136 4.55 -4.73 -4.78
N ILE A 137 5.27 -3.69 -5.18
CA ILE A 137 6.39 -3.81 -6.10
C ILE A 137 7.56 -2.99 -5.57
N HIS A 138 8.76 -3.54 -5.61
CA HIS A 138 9.98 -2.83 -5.25
C HIS A 138 11.15 -3.17 -6.16
N THR A 139 12.25 -2.45 -6.00
CA THR A 139 13.46 -2.58 -6.80
C THR A 139 14.62 -3.08 -5.94
N HIS A 140 15.47 -3.96 -6.47
CA HIS A 140 16.76 -4.34 -5.89
C HIS A 140 17.90 -3.60 -6.61
N PRO A 141 18.73 -2.78 -5.92
CA PRO A 141 19.86 -2.06 -6.50
C PRO A 141 20.99 -2.97 -6.92
N THR A 142 21.64 -2.59 -8.02
CA THR A 142 22.89 -3.18 -8.47
C THR A 142 23.98 -2.80 -7.46
N GLY A 143 24.46 -3.74 -6.65
CA GLY A 143 25.35 -3.45 -5.52
C GLY A 143 25.70 -4.67 -4.67
N PRO A 144 26.36 -4.52 -3.50
CA PRO A 144 26.92 -5.64 -2.73
C PRO A 144 25.89 -6.67 -2.20
N GLN A 145 24.60 -6.44 -2.36
CA GLN A 145 23.60 -7.49 -2.26
C GLN A 145 23.42 -8.16 -3.63
N TRP A 146 24.06 -9.31 -3.77
CA TRP A 146 24.12 -10.16 -4.97
C TRP A 146 22.79 -10.87 -5.30
N GLU A 147 21.66 -10.41 -4.79
CA GLU A 147 20.39 -11.11 -4.91
C GLU A 147 19.55 -10.46 -6.03
N ASP A 148 19.75 -10.96 -7.25
CA ASP A 148 18.84 -10.68 -8.36
C ASP A 148 17.42 -11.18 -8.06
N SER A 149 17.27 -12.14 -7.15
CA SER A 149 16.00 -12.74 -6.75
C SER A 149 15.41 -12.14 -5.47
N PRO A 150 14.10 -12.32 -5.22
CA PRO A 150 13.49 -11.98 -3.93
C PRO A 150 14.22 -12.60 -2.75
N SER A 151 14.53 -11.77 -1.77
CA SER A 151 15.13 -12.15 -0.49
C SER A 151 14.11 -12.81 0.44
N ASN A 152 14.58 -13.41 1.54
CA ASN A 152 13.68 -13.91 2.59
C ASN A 152 12.78 -12.82 3.20
N ALA A 153 13.23 -11.56 3.21
CA ALA A 153 12.43 -10.44 3.69
C ALA A 153 11.22 -10.22 2.78
N ASP A 154 11.40 -10.30 1.47
CA ASP A 154 10.33 -10.13 0.47
C ASP A 154 9.30 -11.25 0.56
N LEU A 155 9.77 -12.48 0.74
CA LEU A 155 8.90 -13.65 0.95
C LEU A 155 8.06 -13.48 2.22
N ASN A 156 8.69 -13.03 3.32
CA ASN A 156 7.99 -12.77 4.57
C ASN A 156 7.01 -11.59 4.47
N PHE A 157 7.38 -10.54 3.74
CA PHE A 157 6.50 -9.41 3.47
C PHE A 157 5.21 -9.89 2.78
N ALA A 158 5.33 -10.56 1.63
CA ALA A 158 4.18 -11.08 0.89
C ALA A 158 3.33 -12.03 1.74
N LYS A 159 3.96 -12.90 2.52
CA LYS A 159 3.28 -13.84 3.43
C LYS A 159 2.53 -13.16 4.56
N ASN A 160 3.09 -12.11 5.15
CA ASN A 160 2.49 -11.38 6.27
C ASN A 160 1.37 -10.45 5.80
N TRP A 161 1.57 -9.82 4.65
CA TRP A 161 0.58 -8.96 4.04
C TRP A 161 -0.51 -9.72 3.29
N LYS A 162 -0.27 -10.98 2.91
CA LYS A 162 -1.18 -11.81 2.09
C LYS A 162 -1.54 -11.15 0.75
N ILE A 163 -0.62 -10.40 0.17
CA ILE A 163 -0.71 -9.84 -1.17
C ILE A 163 0.50 -10.32 -1.99
N PRO A 164 0.37 -10.48 -3.32
CA PRO A 164 1.52 -10.72 -4.18
C PRO A 164 2.53 -9.56 -4.13
N GLY A 165 3.80 -9.90 -4.34
CA GLY A 165 4.93 -8.99 -4.44
C GLY A 165 5.64 -9.12 -5.79
N TYR A 166 6.23 -8.04 -6.25
CA TYR A 166 7.06 -8.01 -7.46
C TYR A 166 8.41 -7.36 -7.14
N VAL A 167 9.48 -7.94 -7.64
CA VAL A 167 10.85 -7.45 -7.41
C VAL A 167 11.49 -7.16 -8.75
N ILE A 168 11.89 -5.92 -8.97
CA ILE A 168 12.60 -5.48 -10.17
C ILE A 168 14.10 -5.49 -9.87
N SER A 169 14.88 -6.26 -10.61
CA SER A 169 16.33 -6.37 -10.46
C SER A 169 17.04 -6.42 -11.83
N ASP A 170 18.37 -6.52 -11.81
CA ASP A 170 19.16 -6.78 -13.03
C ASP A 170 18.80 -8.11 -13.68
N GLY A 171 18.37 -9.09 -12.88
CA GLY A 171 17.89 -10.39 -13.34
C GLY A 171 16.50 -10.36 -13.98
N GLY A 172 15.79 -9.24 -13.95
CA GLY A 172 14.44 -9.07 -14.49
C GLY A 172 13.40 -8.79 -13.41
N ILE A 173 12.12 -9.06 -13.71
CA ILE A 173 11.02 -8.90 -12.76
C ILE A 173 10.65 -10.27 -12.19
N TYR A 174 10.76 -10.41 -10.88
CA TYR A 174 10.38 -11.61 -10.15
C TYR A 174 9.02 -11.44 -9.50
N LYS A 175 8.30 -12.54 -9.39
CA LYS A 175 7.00 -12.57 -8.73
C LYS A 175 7.03 -13.42 -7.46
N VAL A 176 6.44 -12.89 -6.40
CA VAL A 176 6.20 -13.59 -5.14
C VAL A 176 4.69 -13.67 -4.93
N ASN A 177 4.16 -14.86 -4.64
CA ASN A 177 2.74 -14.99 -4.34
C ASN A 177 2.41 -14.58 -2.89
N ALA A 178 1.12 -14.44 -2.58
CA ALA A 178 0.63 -14.07 -1.24
C ALA A 178 0.99 -15.07 -0.12
N ASN A 179 1.54 -16.25 -0.45
CA ASN A 179 2.03 -17.22 0.52
C ASN A 179 3.52 -17.05 0.82
N GLY A 180 4.21 -16.11 0.17
CA GLY A 180 5.65 -15.92 0.28
C GLY A 180 6.45 -16.93 -0.54
N GLN A 181 5.91 -17.42 -1.66
CA GLN A 181 6.64 -18.31 -2.56
C GLN A 181 7.14 -17.52 -3.77
N ASN A 182 8.44 -17.61 -4.05
CA ASN A 182 9.04 -17.11 -5.28
C ASN A 182 8.54 -17.96 -6.47
N LEU A 183 7.81 -17.34 -7.39
CA LEU A 183 7.28 -17.96 -8.60
C LEU A 183 8.26 -17.87 -9.79
N GLY A 184 9.42 -17.27 -9.58
CA GLY A 184 10.45 -17.06 -10.59
C GLY A 184 10.27 -15.75 -11.34
N ILE A 185 11.03 -15.65 -12.42
CA ILE A 185 11.06 -14.49 -13.31
C ILE A 185 9.82 -14.50 -14.19
N ILE A 186 9.08 -13.41 -14.19
CA ILE A 186 7.91 -13.19 -15.05
C ILE A 186 8.23 -12.30 -16.25
N ASP A 187 9.32 -11.54 -16.18
CA ASP A 187 9.89 -10.81 -17.31
C ASP A 187 11.41 -10.84 -17.24
N TYR A 188 12.04 -11.21 -18.36
CA TYR A 188 13.48 -11.29 -18.51
C TYR A 188 13.90 -10.55 -19.76
N ASN A 189 14.65 -9.47 -19.60
CA ASN A 189 15.15 -8.73 -20.75
C ASN A 189 16.56 -8.19 -20.47
N TYR A 190 17.55 -9.02 -20.81
CA TYR A 190 18.97 -8.72 -20.65
C TYR A 190 19.33 -7.41 -21.37
N GLY A 191 19.61 -6.36 -20.61
CA GLY A 191 20.01 -5.04 -21.13
C GLY A 191 18.88 -4.05 -21.42
N ASN A 192 17.61 -4.43 -21.25
CA ASN A 192 16.43 -3.56 -21.38
C ASN A 192 15.33 -4.02 -20.41
N ILE A 193 15.59 -3.93 -19.11
CA ILE A 193 14.71 -4.39 -18.01
C ILE A 193 13.26 -3.85 -18.13
N PHE A 194 13.05 -2.76 -18.86
CA PHE A 194 11.73 -2.19 -19.12
C PHE A 194 11.32 -2.29 -20.59
N ASN A 195 10.53 -3.31 -20.92
CA ASN A 195 9.69 -3.33 -22.12
C ASN A 195 8.24 -3.09 -21.72
N CYS A 196 7.66 -1.94 -22.09
CA CYS A 196 6.34 -1.52 -21.63
C CYS A 196 5.18 -2.46 -22.01
N ASP A 197 5.38 -3.38 -22.95
CA ASP A 197 4.38 -4.39 -23.30
C ASP A 197 4.20 -5.45 -22.18
N LEU A 198 5.22 -5.69 -21.35
CA LEU A 198 5.19 -6.70 -20.28
C LEU A 198 4.77 -6.14 -18.91
N ASP A 199 5.09 -4.88 -18.61
CA ASP A 199 4.63 -4.22 -17.39
C ASP A 199 3.10 -4.04 -17.33
N GLN A 200 2.44 -3.99 -18.49
CA GLN A 200 0.99 -4.04 -18.54
C GLN A 200 0.47 -5.37 -17.98
N ASN A 201 1.16 -6.50 -18.19
CA ASN A 201 0.71 -7.80 -17.69
C ASN A 201 0.62 -7.84 -16.16
N ILE A 202 1.56 -7.19 -15.44
CA ILE A 202 1.50 -7.08 -13.96
C ILE A 202 0.23 -6.34 -13.55
N VAL A 203 -0.06 -5.22 -14.21
CA VAL A 203 -1.22 -4.38 -13.90
C VAL A 203 -2.53 -5.07 -14.32
N GLU A 204 -2.52 -5.82 -15.41
CA GLU A 204 -3.67 -6.55 -15.95
C GLU A 204 -4.01 -7.80 -15.16
N GLU A 205 -3.02 -8.52 -14.63
CA GLU A 205 -3.24 -9.63 -13.70
C GLU A 205 -3.98 -9.17 -12.43
N LEU A 206 -3.81 -7.90 -12.06
CA LEU A 206 -4.39 -7.26 -10.88
C LEU A 206 -5.65 -6.44 -11.20
N ARG A 207 -6.34 -6.70 -12.32
CA ARG A 207 -7.68 -6.15 -12.61
C ARG A 207 -8.77 -7.09 -12.10
#